data_AF-B4GR56-F1
#
_entry.id   AF-B4GR56-F1
#
_cell.length_a   1.000
_cell.length_b   1.000
_cell.length_c   1.000
_cell.angle_alpha   90.00
_cell.angle_beta   90.00
_cell.angle_gamma   90.00
#
_symmetry.space_group_name_H-M   'P 1'
#
loop_
_entity.id
_entity.type
_entity.pdbx_description
1 polymer ?
#
loop_
_entity_poly.entity_id
_entity_poly.type
_entity_poly.pdbx_seq_one_letter_code
_entity_poly.pdbx_strand_id
1 'polypeptide(L)'
;MKTTKIQSISSMQSQRSNSCSSGVSQVRDLIQELMGPRTVLIRKIAWTQMLPVTRDEYGGYSDDWWPDYTIYSQSHAITDMNGLLVYTQDALKGMPNDLELIYAKFQSTYKKSKLNTRVRRNRNRVINGLIKDIIIFVTNVGRQCRKMLDKRRAYYEQASLSKDTIDRVQLKIFDEQSFIQLQTSMRSLEGFLKDFNSLFVTEAEAEFDAEAAAEQKKGLPQGSLPPPPPPQGKAKARR
;
A
#
# COMPACT_ATOMS: atom_id res chain seq x y z
N MET A 1 -24.33 -23.14 -64.57
CA MET A 1 -23.44 -23.55 -63.45
C MET A 1 -23.42 -22.40 -62.45
N LYS A 2 -24.19 -22.53 -61.35
CA LYS A 2 -23.74 -22.87 -59.98
C LYS A 2 -22.89 -21.74 -59.35
N THR A 3 -23.52 -20.92 -58.48
CA THR A 3 -23.42 -20.92 -56.99
C THR A 3 -22.31 -19.96 -56.52
N THR A 4 -22.42 -19.08 -55.52
CA THR A 4 -23.34 -18.93 -54.38
C THR A 4 -23.17 -17.52 -53.81
N LYS A 5 -24.27 -16.91 -53.33
CA LYS A 5 -24.24 -15.88 -52.29
C LYS A 5 -23.60 -16.45 -51.02
N ILE A 6 -22.68 -15.72 -50.40
CA ILE A 6 -22.49 -15.78 -48.94
C ILE A 6 -22.50 -14.34 -48.43
N GLN A 7 -23.61 -14.00 -47.78
CA GLN A 7 -23.68 -12.94 -46.79
C GLN A 7 -23.01 -13.46 -45.51
N SER A 8 -22.09 -12.68 -44.94
CA SER A 8 -21.70 -12.78 -43.53
C SER A 8 -21.80 -11.37 -42.97
N ILE A 9 -22.97 -10.94 -42.50
CA ILE A 9 -23.47 -11.11 -41.13
C ILE A 9 -22.40 -10.80 -40.08
N SER A 10 -22.65 -9.68 -39.39
CA SER A 10 -22.27 -9.37 -38.01
C SER A 10 -20.79 -9.05 -37.72
N SER A 11 -20.44 -7.77 -37.90
CA SER A 11 -19.34 -7.12 -37.17
C SER A 11 -19.86 -6.29 -35.99
N MET A 12 -20.97 -6.72 -35.36
CA MET A 12 -21.52 -6.11 -34.13
C MET A 12 -21.43 -7.08 -32.94
N GLN A 13 -20.30 -7.78 -32.80
CA GLN A 13 -19.96 -8.54 -31.59
C GLN A 13 -18.46 -8.44 -31.31
N SER A 14 -17.99 -7.25 -30.97
CA SER A 14 -16.72 -7.06 -30.24
C SER A 14 -16.85 -6.03 -29.10
N GLN A 15 -18.08 -5.74 -28.67
CA GLN A 15 -18.35 -5.01 -27.44
C GLN A 15 -19.09 -5.92 -26.45
N ARG A 16 -18.44 -7.00 -26.02
CA ARG A 16 -18.88 -7.78 -24.85
C ARG A 16 -17.66 -8.30 -24.10
N SER A 17 -17.18 -7.46 -23.20
CA SER A 17 -16.73 -7.78 -21.83
C SER A 17 -15.61 -6.84 -21.36
N ASN A 18 -15.85 -5.52 -21.35
CA ASN A 18 -15.24 -4.73 -20.28
C ASN A 18 -16.06 -5.07 -19.04
N SER A 19 -15.60 -6.10 -18.33
CA SER A 19 -16.17 -6.52 -17.07
C SER A 19 -16.30 -5.31 -16.15
N CYS A 20 -17.44 -5.20 -15.48
CA CYS A 20 -17.63 -4.26 -14.40
C CYS A 20 -16.50 -4.46 -13.39
N SER A 21 -15.46 -3.62 -13.43
CA SER A 21 -14.46 -3.58 -12.38
C SER A 21 -15.22 -3.33 -11.08
N SER A 22 -15.26 -4.31 -10.16
CA SER A 22 -15.94 -4.13 -8.88
C SER A 22 -15.42 -2.87 -8.21
N GLY A 23 -16.23 -2.16 -7.43
CA GLY A 23 -15.77 -0.90 -6.83
C GLY A 23 -14.51 -1.07 -5.97
N VAL A 24 -14.28 -2.26 -5.41
CA VAL A 24 -13.08 -2.62 -4.65
C VAL A 24 -11.85 -2.74 -5.54
N SER A 25 -11.98 -3.27 -6.77
CA SER A 25 -10.88 -3.28 -7.74
C SER A 25 -10.37 -1.88 -8.05
N GLN A 26 -11.27 -0.90 -8.23
CA GLN A 26 -10.88 0.50 -8.46
C GLN A 26 -10.16 1.14 -7.26
N VAL A 27 -10.50 0.74 -6.03
CA VAL A 27 -9.79 1.22 -4.83
C VAL A 27 -8.39 0.60 -4.77
N ARG A 28 -8.26 -0.69 -5.10
CA ARG A 28 -6.96 -1.38 -5.18
C ARG A 28 -6.05 -0.77 -6.22
N ASP A 29 -6.56 -0.48 -7.41
CA ASP A 29 -5.78 0.12 -8.49
C ASP A 29 -5.22 1.48 -8.05
N LEU A 30 -6.08 2.29 -7.41
CA LEU A 30 -5.67 3.58 -6.84
C LEU A 30 -4.62 3.43 -5.72
N ILE A 31 -4.74 2.40 -4.88
CA ILE A 31 -3.73 2.09 -3.85
C ILE A 31 -2.40 1.73 -4.51
N GLN A 32 -2.41 0.87 -5.53
CA GLN A 32 -1.18 0.47 -6.22
C GLN A 32 -0.53 1.66 -6.92
N GLU A 33 -1.33 2.52 -7.57
CA GLU A 33 -0.86 3.72 -8.25
C GLU A 33 -0.19 4.71 -7.28
N LEU A 34 -0.86 5.04 -6.18
CA LEU A 34 -0.39 6.10 -5.28
C LEU A 34 0.58 5.60 -4.21
N MET A 35 0.29 4.44 -3.61
CA MET A 35 1.05 3.91 -2.49
C MET A 35 2.16 2.95 -2.94
N GLY A 36 2.02 2.30 -4.09
CA GLY A 36 3.03 1.36 -4.61
C GLY A 36 4.43 1.99 -4.72
N PRO A 37 4.60 3.10 -5.46
CA PRO A 37 5.89 3.79 -5.56
C PRO A 37 6.43 4.23 -4.20
N ARG A 38 5.54 4.71 -3.31
CA ARG A 38 5.93 5.15 -1.97
C ARG A 38 6.41 3.99 -1.11
N THR A 39 5.73 2.85 -1.11
CA THR A 39 6.16 1.64 -0.39
C THR A 39 7.55 1.20 -0.82
N VAL A 40 7.87 1.31 -2.11
CA VAL A 40 9.23 1.01 -2.62
C VAL A 40 10.26 1.97 -2.02
N LEU A 41 9.98 3.28 -1.97
CA LEU A 41 10.87 4.27 -1.35
C LEU A 41 11.06 4.02 0.14
N ILE A 42 9.97 3.80 0.89
CA ILE A 42 10.01 3.51 2.33
C ILE A 42 10.85 2.26 2.60
N ARG A 43 10.67 1.19 1.80
CA ARG A 43 11.52 -0.01 1.90
C ARG A 43 12.98 0.32 1.64
N LYS A 44 13.31 1.07 0.58
CA LYS A 44 14.70 1.45 0.29
C LYS A 44 15.35 2.17 1.48
N ILE A 45 14.62 3.06 2.15
CA ILE A 45 15.09 3.78 3.35
C ILE A 45 15.24 2.83 4.54
N ALA A 46 14.24 1.99 4.81
CA ALA A 46 14.22 1.04 5.93
C ALA A 46 15.38 0.03 5.92
N TRP A 47 15.95 -0.21 4.73
CA TRP A 47 17.05 -1.14 4.49
C TRP A 47 18.42 -0.47 4.30
N THR A 48 18.50 0.86 4.42
CA THR A 48 19.80 1.55 4.53
C THR A 48 20.56 1.07 5.77
N GLN A 49 21.88 1.09 5.71
CA GLN A 49 22.77 0.72 6.80
C GLN A 49 23.71 1.87 7.08
N MET A 50 23.99 2.14 8.36
CA MET A 50 25.08 3.02 8.75
C MET A 50 26.31 2.13 9.02
N LEU A 51 27.37 2.31 8.25
CA LEU A 51 28.59 1.50 8.31
C LEU A 51 29.76 2.35 8.76
N PRO A 52 30.64 1.86 9.65
CA PRO A 52 31.88 2.55 9.95
C PRO A 52 32.81 2.54 8.73
N VAL A 53 33.49 3.65 8.48
CA VAL A 53 34.56 3.78 7.48
C VAL A 53 35.88 3.62 8.23
N THR A 54 36.56 2.49 8.01
CA THR A 54 37.92 2.28 8.52
C THR A 54 38.89 3.08 7.66
N ARG A 55 39.67 3.99 8.26
CA ARG A 55 40.78 4.64 7.57
C ARG A 55 41.96 3.68 7.45
N ASP A 56 42.54 3.59 6.26
CA ASP A 56 43.78 2.85 6.04
C ASP A 56 44.92 3.62 6.74
N GLU A 57 45.76 2.93 7.52
CA GLU A 57 46.85 3.49 8.36
C GLU A 57 47.91 4.32 7.59
N TYR A 58 47.82 4.39 6.27
CA TYR A 58 48.79 5.04 5.38
C TYR A 58 48.33 6.40 4.81
N GLY A 59 47.11 6.86 5.13
CA GLY A 59 46.60 8.18 4.74
C GLY A 59 47.04 9.27 5.73
N GLY A 60 47.91 10.17 5.28
CA GLY A 60 48.55 11.21 6.10
C GLY A 60 47.64 11.96 7.08
N TYR A 61 48.20 12.24 8.26
CA TYR A 61 47.59 12.78 9.47
C TYR A 61 46.96 14.19 9.40
N SER A 62 46.63 14.75 8.22
CA SER A 62 46.45 16.21 8.15
C SER A 62 45.08 16.80 7.79
N ASP A 63 44.05 16.09 7.32
CA ASP A 63 42.99 16.88 6.64
C ASP A 63 41.54 16.41 6.59
N ASP A 64 41.02 15.58 7.51
CA ASP A 64 39.57 15.37 7.44
C ASP A 64 38.82 15.20 8.77
N TRP A 65 37.86 16.10 8.96
CA TRP A 65 37.16 16.40 10.20
C TRP A 65 35.73 15.84 10.23
N TRP A 66 35.30 15.05 9.23
CA TRP A 66 33.94 14.48 9.13
C TRP A 66 33.80 13.33 8.06
N PRO A 67 32.89 12.33 8.17
CA PRO A 67 32.63 11.39 9.27
C PRO A 67 33.19 9.97 9.01
N ASP A 68 33.53 9.23 10.08
CA ASP A 68 34.02 7.83 10.00
C ASP A 68 32.89 6.80 9.82
N TYR A 69 31.78 7.22 9.21
CA TYR A 69 30.70 6.32 8.82
C TYR A 69 30.16 6.74 7.46
N THR A 70 29.62 5.77 6.72
CA THR A 70 28.88 6.00 5.49
C THR A 70 27.50 5.39 5.63
N ILE A 71 26.51 6.05 5.03
CA ILE A 71 25.22 5.40 4.82
C ILE A 71 25.34 4.58 3.54
N TYR A 72 25.00 3.31 3.64
CA TYR A 72 25.01 2.38 2.52
C TYR A 72 23.58 1.97 2.19
N SER A 73 23.25 2.02 0.90
CA SER A 73 22.07 1.37 0.34
C SER A 73 22.48 0.69 -0.95
N GLN A 74 22.06 -0.56 -1.13
CA GLN A 74 22.26 -1.28 -2.39
C GLN A 74 21.58 -0.61 -3.60
N SER A 75 20.66 0.31 -3.34
CA SER A 75 19.72 0.82 -4.35
C SER A 75 19.85 2.32 -4.63
N HIS A 76 20.49 3.11 -3.77
CA HIS A 76 20.61 4.58 -3.93
C HIS A 76 21.96 5.07 -3.38
N ALA A 77 22.52 6.09 -4.03
CA ALA A 77 23.71 6.80 -3.56
C ALA A 77 23.33 7.83 -2.47
N ILE A 78 22.91 7.35 -1.30
CA ILE A 78 22.79 8.17 -0.09
C ILE A 78 24.02 7.86 0.75
N THR A 79 24.91 8.81 0.93
CA THR A 79 26.22 8.59 1.59
C THR A 79 26.27 9.12 3.01
N ASP A 80 25.35 10.00 3.41
CA ASP A 80 25.33 10.65 4.71
C ASP A 80 23.91 10.78 5.30
N MET A 81 23.88 11.20 6.58
CA MET A 81 22.64 11.32 7.33
C MET A 81 21.76 12.50 6.88
N ASN A 82 22.34 13.55 6.30
CA ASN A 82 21.58 14.68 5.76
C ASN A 82 20.77 14.25 4.54
N GLY A 83 21.42 13.58 3.58
CA GLY A 83 20.80 13.01 2.40
C GLY A 83 19.70 12.01 2.77
N LEU A 84 19.94 11.16 3.77
CA LEU A 84 18.93 10.22 4.24
C LEU A 84 17.68 10.91 4.81
N LEU A 85 17.86 11.96 5.62
CA LEU A 85 16.76 12.74 6.19
C LEU A 85 15.95 13.47 5.11
N VAL A 86 16.62 14.13 4.16
CA VAL A 86 15.98 14.82 3.03
C VAL A 86 15.22 13.83 2.17
N TYR A 87 15.85 12.72 1.78
CA TYR A 87 15.23 11.69 0.98
C TYR A 87 13.99 11.07 1.66
N THR A 88 14.05 10.89 2.98
CA THR A 88 12.89 10.41 3.74
C THR A 88 11.77 11.43 3.79
N GLN A 89 12.08 12.72 3.97
CA GLN A 89 11.08 13.77 3.93
C GLN A 89 10.35 13.81 2.58
N ASP A 90 11.08 13.66 1.48
CA ASP A 90 10.50 13.62 0.14
C ASP A 90 9.63 12.37 -0.08
N ALA A 91 10.05 11.20 0.40
CA ALA A 91 9.26 9.97 0.31
C ALA A 91 7.91 10.07 1.06
N LEU A 92 7.88 10.78 2.19
CA LEU A 92 6.67 10.99 3.00
C LEU A 92 5.79 12.13 2.47
N LYS A 93 6.36 13.06 1.69
CA LYS A 93 5.65 14.25 1.21
C LYS A 93 4.46 13.88 0.32
N GLY A 94 3.28 14.40 0.65
CA GLY A 94 2.04 14.15 -0.09
C GLY A 94 1.35 12.82 0.21
N MET A 95 2.01 11.89 0.94
CA MET A 95 1.41 10.61 1.30
C MET A 95 0.11 10.75 2.13
N PRO A 96 0.00 11.70 3.07
CA PRO A 96 -1.27 11.95 3.75
C PRO A 96 -2.43 12.27 2.79
N ASN A 97 -2.17 13.11 1.78
CA ASN A 97 -3.18 13.51 0.80
C ASN A 97 -3.60 12.33 -0.07
N ASP A 98 -2.64 11.49 -0.47
CA ASP A 98 -2.92 10.28 -1.25
C ASP A 98 -3.79 9.29 -0.45
N LEU A 99 -3.48 9.11 0.83
CA LEU A 99 -4.28 8.28 1.74
C LEU A 99 -5.69 8.84 1.95
N GLU A 100 -5.85 10.17 2.02
CA GLU A 100 -7.16 10.82 2.07
C GLU A 100 -7.97 10.60 0.78
N LEU A 101 -7.31 10.62 -0.39
CA LEU A 101 -7.95 10.34 -1.67
C LEU A 101 -8.44 8.89 -1.73
N ILE A 102 -7.59 7.94 -1.31
CA ILE A 102 -7.94 6.53 -1.21
C ILE A 102 -9.11 6.34 -0.24
N TYR A 103 -9.07 7.00 0.92
CA TYR A 103 -10.16 7.00 1.89
C TYR A 103 -11.48 7.48 1.27
N ALA A 104 -11.46 8.61 0.56
CA ALA A 104 -12.65 9.16 -0.08
C ALA A 104 -13.23 8.21 -1.14
N LYS A 105 -12.36 7.62 -1.98
CA LYS A 105 -12.75 6.63 -2.99
C LYS A 105 -13.34 5.38 -2.35
N PHE A 106 -12.72 4.88 -1.29
CA PHE A 106 -13.21 3.73 -0.52
C PHE A 106 -14.59 4.01 0.10
N GLN A 107 -14.77 5.18 0.72
CA GLN A 107 -16.06 5.57 1.29
C GLN A 107 -17.17 5.69 0.23
N SER A 108 -16.88 6.30 -0.92
CA SER A 108 -17.81 6.38 -2.05
C SER A 108 -18.22 4.99 -2.53
N THR A 109 -17.24 4.10 -2.69
CA THR A 109 -17.47 2.71 -3.12
C THR A 109 -18.33 1.95 -2.11
N TYR A 110 -18.01 2.06 -0.83
CA TYR A 110 -18.76 1.42 0.25
C TYR A 110 -20.22 1.90 0.29
N LYS A 111 -20.45 3.21 0.22
CA LYS A 111 -21.80 3.81 0.23
C LYS A 111 -22.66 3.35 -0.95
N LYS A 112 -22.07 3.11 -2.12
CA LYS A 112 -22.77 2.60 -3.31
C LYS A 112 -23.15 1.12 -3.19
N SER A 113 -22.46 0.36 -2.32
CA SER A 113 -22.75 -1.05 -2.12
C SER A 113 -24.02 -1.24 -1.29
N LYS A 114 -25.02 -1.97 -1.82
CA LYS A 114 -26.28 -2.28 -1.11
C LYS A 114 -26.13 -3.37 -0.03
N LEU A 115 -24.95 -3.99 0.07
CA LEU A 115 -24.68 -5.14 0.94
C LEU A 115 -24.18 -4.66 2.31
N ASN A 116 -25.13 -4.49 3.24
CA ASN A 116 -24.87 -3.92 4.56
C ASN A 116 -24.77 -4.99 5.67
N THR A 117 -23.85 -5.95 5.52
CA THR A 117 -23.62 -7.01 6.52
C THR A 117 -22.78 -6.52 7.71
N ARG A 118 -22.97 -7.12 8.89
CA ARG A 118 -22.21 -6.78 10.12
C ARG A 118 -20.69 -6.92 9.92
N VAL A 119 -20.28 -7.97 9.22
CA VAL A 119 -18.87 -8.23 8.88
C VAL A 119 -18.27 -7.08 8.06
N ARG A 120 -19.00 -6.60 7.05
CA ARG A 120 -18.56 -5.50 6.19
C ARG A 120 -18.43 -4.17 6.95
N ARG A 121 -19.33 -3.90 7.89
CA ARG A 121 -19.26 -2.69 8.76
C ARG A 121 -18.03 -2.71 9.66
N ASN A 122 -17.76 -3.85 10.30
CA ASN A 122 -16.57 -3.98 11.16
C ASN A 122 -15.28 -3.79 10.36
N ARG A 123 -15.18 -4.42 9.18
CA ARG A 123 -14.02 -4.26 8.30
C ARG A 123 -13.84 -2.81 7.81
N ASN A 124 -14.92 -2.14 7.40
CA ASN A 124 -14.89 -0.72 7.04
C ASN A 124 -14.35 0.14 8.20
N ARG A 125 -14.78 -0.13 9.44
CA ARG A 125 -14.23 0.56 10.63
C ARG A 125 -12.73 0.32 10.79
N VAL A 126 -12.26 -0.92 10.61
CA VAL A 126 -10.83 -1.28 10.67
C VAL A 126 -10.03 -0.54 9.60
N ILE A 127 -10.47 -0.58 8.33
CA ILE A 127 -9.81 0.10 7.22
C ILE A 127 -9.74 1.62 7.48
N ASN A 128 -10.85 2.22 7.93
CA ASN A 128 -10.88 3.65 8.25
C ASN A 128 -9.99 4.04 9.41
N GLY A 129 -9.91 3.20 10.45
CA GLY A 129 -9.00 3.39 11.57
C GLY A 129 -7.56 3.37 11.06
N LEU A 130 -7.19 2.32 10.32
CA LEU A 130 -5.84 2.15 9.82
C LEU A 130 -5.39 3.28 8.89
N ILE A 131 -6.24 3.74 7.96
CA ILE A 131 -5.88 4.89 7.09
C ILE A 131 -5.59 6.14 7.93
N LYS A 132 -6.42 6.44 8.92
CA LYS A 132 -6.22 7.59 9.82
C LYS A 132 -4.93 7.44 10.64
N ASP A 133 -4.67 6.25 11.16
CA ASP A 133 -3.49 5.97 11.94
C ASP A 133 -2.21 6.14 11.10
N ILE A 134 -2.23 5.66 9.84
CA ILE A 134 -1.11 5.87 8.90
C ILE A 134 -0.93 7.36 8.59
N ILE A 135 -2.01 8.11 8.32
CA ILE A 135 -1.94 9.55 8.06
C ILE A 135 -1.29 10.28 9.25
N ILE A 136 -1.72 9.98 10.48
CA ILE A 136 -1.17 10.57 11.71
C ILE A 136 0.30 10.19 11.84
N PHE A 137 0.64 8.92 11.66
CA PHE A 137 1.99 8.41 11.75
C PHE A 137 2.93 9.12 10.77
N VAL A 138 2.58 9.14 9.48
CA VAL A 138 3.36 9.77 8.41
C VAL A 138 3.54 11.27 8.66
N THR A 139 2.49 11.95 9.11
CA THR A 139 2.55 13.38 9.46
C THR A 139 3.52 13.63 10.61
N ASN A 140 3.48 12.80 11.64
CA ASN A 140 4.36 12.90 12.80
C ASN A 140 5.81 12.62 12.43
N VAL A 141 6.08 11.56 11.66
CA VAL A 141 7.42 11.22 11.20
C VAL A 141 7.97 12.32 10.28
N GLY A 142 7.15 12.86 9.37
CA GLY A 142 7.56 13.98 8.53
C GLY A 142 7.89 15.24 9.33
N ARG A 143 7.14 15.54 10.40
CA ARG A 143 7.46 16.64 11.34
C ARG A 143 8.76 16.36 12.10
N GLN A 144 8.97 15.12 12.54
CA GLN A 144 10.18 14.73 13.25
C GLN A 144 11.42 14.85 12.35
N CYS A 145 11.35 14.39 11.09
CA CYS A 145 12.44 14.53 10.12
C CYS A 145 12.85 15.99 9.94
N ARG A 146 11.89 16.92 9.82
CA ARG A 146 12.18 18.37 9.76
C ARG A 146 12.92 18.87 11.00
N LYS A 147 12.43 18.52 12.20
CA LYS A 147 13.11 18.88 13.45
C LYS A 147 14.53 18.30 13.53
N MET A 148 14.74 17.09 13.00
CA MET A 148 16.05 16.45 12.98
C MET A 148 16.99 17.16 12.01
N LEU A 149 16.51 17.55 10.82
CA LEU A 149 17.29 18.36 9.88
C LEU A 149 17.73 19.69 10.48
N ASP A 150 16.81 20.42 11.13
CA ASP A 150 17.12 21.71 11.75
C ASP A 150 18.16 21.57 12.87
N LYS A 151 18.00 20.55 13.73
CA LYS A 151 18.98 20.26 14.80
C LYS A 151 20.33 19.82 14.25
N ARG A 152 20.33 18.94 13.25
CA ARG A 152 21.55 18.47 12.60
C ARG A 152 22.33 19.64 12.01
N ARG A 153 21.63 20.56 11.35
CA ARG A 153 22.22 21.78 10.79
C ARG A 153 22.90 22.62 11.87
N ALA A 154 22.22 22.86 12.99
CA ALA A 154 22.81 23.61 14.10
C ALA A 154 24.07 22.93 14.67
N TYR A 155 24.03 21.61 14.88
CA TYR A 155 25.20 20.85 15.34
C TYR A 155 26.35 20.85 14.34
N TYR A 156 26.03 20.77 13.04
CA TYR A 156 27.02 20.85 11.97
C TYR A 156 27.68 22.22 11.91
N GLU A 157 26.89 23.30 11.95
CA GLU A 157 27.39 24.67 11.97
C GLU A 157 28.28 24.91 13.20
N GLN A 158 27.85 24.45 14.38
CA GLN A 158 28.64 24.54 15.61
C GLN A 158 29.98 23.80 15.50
N ALA A 159 29.96 22.53 15.11
CA ALA A 159 31.17 21.71 14.97
C ALA A 159 32.14 22.26 13.90
N SER A 160 31.59 22.81 12.81
CA SER A 160 32.38 23.43 11.74
C SER A 160 33.06 24.72 12.18
N LEU A 161 32.42 25.49 13.06
CA LEU A 161 32.95 26.77 13.56
C LEU A 161 33.99 26.55 14.67
N SER A 162 33.66 25.73 15.68
CA SER A 162 34.53 25.52 16.84
C SER A 162 35.75 24.66 16.52
N LYS A 163 35.60 23.73 15.57
CA LYS A 163 36.56 22.65 15.29
C LYS A 163 36.90 21.81 16.53
N ASP A 164 36.08 21.88 17.58
CA ASP A 164 36.26 21.13 18.82
C ASP A 164 35.91 19.65 18.58
N THR A 165 36.66 18.75 19.21
CA THR A 165 36.34 17.32 19.27
C THR A 165 34.99 17.07 19.94
N ILE A 166 34.62 17.83 20.97
CA ILE A 166 33.38 17.62 21.73
C ILE A 166 32.16 17.85 20.83
N ASP A 167 32.09 18.98 20.14
CA ASP A 167 30.99 19.31 19.21
C ASP A 167 30.88 18.29 18.08
N ARG A 168 32.03 17.77 17.62
CA ARG A 168 32.07 16.71 16.60
C ARG A 168 31.49 15.40 17.11
N VAL A 169 31.86 14.97 18.32
CA VAL A 169 31.29 13.77 18.95
C VAL A 169 29.78 13.94 19.15
N GLN A 170 29.33 15.14 19.54
CA GLN A 170 27.91 15.42 19.73
C GLN A 170 27.10 15.25 18.44
N LEU A 171 27.57 15.78 17.30
CA LEU A 171 26.90 15.59 16.02
C LEU A 171 26.91 14.11 15.58
N LYS A 172 27.99 13.35 15.83
CA LYS A 172 28.04 11.91 15.52
C LYS A 172 27.00 11.11 16.33
N ILE A 173 26.93 11.34 17.64
CA ILE A 173 25.92 10.72 18.51
C ILE A 173 24.52 11.08 18.03
N PHE A 174 24.29 12.34 17.67
CA PHE A 174 23.02 12.78 17.14
C PHE A 174 22.66 12.06 15.83
N ASP A 175 23.60 11.91 14.89
CA ASP A 175 23.37 11.24 13.62
C ASP A 175 23.05 9.74 13.83
N GLU A 176 23.75 9.05 14.73
CA GLU A 176 23.48 7.64 15.06
C GLU A 176 22.09 7.44 15.68
N GLN A 177 21.76 8.24 16.69
CA GLN A 177 20.42 8.21 17.31
C GLN A 177 19.33 8.53 16.31
N SER A 178 19.60 9.49 15.42
CA SER A 178 18.70 9.89 14.35
C SER A 178 18.45 8.77 13.36
N PHE A 179 19.51 8.09 12.95
CA PHE A 179 19.45 6.94 12.07
C PHE A 179 18.58 5.82 12.66
N ILE A 180 18.81 5.44 13.92
CA ILE A 180 18.05 4.38 14.60
C ILE A 180 16.55 4.73 14.68
N GLN A 181 16.23 5.97 15.06
CA GLN A 181 14.84 6.45 15.12
C GLN A 181 14.16 6.42 13.75
N LEU A 182 14.87 6.84 12.72
CA LEU A 182 14.36 6.86 11.35
C LEU A 182 14.13 5.44 10.82
N GLN A 183 15.10 4.55 10.99
CA GLN A 183 14.99 3.16 10.55
C GLN A 183 13.81 2.45 11.21
N THR A 184 13.65 2.63 12.53
CA THR A 184 12.52 2.08 13.30
C THR A 184 11.20 2.59 12.72
N SER A 185 11.11 3.91 12.50
CA SER A 185 9.92 4.55 11.94
C SER A 185 9.57 4.03 10.54
N MET A 186 10.57 3.86 9.67
CA MET A 186 10.37 3.39 8.30
C MET A 186 9.99 1.91 8.24
N ARG A 187 10.53 1.08 9.13
CA ARG A 187 10.13 -0.33 9.26
C ARG A 187 8.69 -0.45 9.76
N SER A 188 8.30 0.34 10.76
CA SER A 188 6.91 0.39 11.23
C SER A 188 5.96 0.84 10.11
N LEU A 189 6.32 1.88 9.36
CA LEU A 189 5.53 2.33 8.21
C LEU A 189 5.43 1.27 7.11
N GLU A 190 6.53 0.58 6.80
CA GLU A 190 6.50 -0.54 5.85
C GLU A 190 5.50 -1.63 6.32
N GLY A 191 5.50 -1.95 7.62
CA GLY A 191 4.53 -2.87 8.23
C GLY A 191 3.09 -2.39 8.06
N PHE A 192 2.79 -1.14 8.45
CA PHE A 192 1.45 -0.58 8.30
C PHE A 192 0.96 -0.55 6.85
N LEU A 193 1.84 -0.24 5.89
CA LEU A 193 1.49 -0.24 4.47
C LEU A 193 1.23 -1.66 3.94
N LYS A 194 1.96 -2.67 4.44
CA LYS A 194 1.68 -4.08 4.12
C LYS A 194 0.34 -4.53 4.66
N ASP A 195 0.05 -4.21 5.93
CA ASP A 195 -1.23 -4.53 6.56
C ASP A 195 -2.38 -3.81 5.85
N PHE A 196 -2.19 -2.54 5.49
CA PHE A 196 -3.15 -1.79 4.72
C PHE A 196 -3.45 -2.43 3.36
N ASN A 197 -2.41 -2.81 2.61
CA ASN A 197 -2.58 -3.44 1.30
C ASN A 197 -3.26 -4.82 1.40
N SER A 198 -2.93 -5.63 2.42
CA SER A 198 -3.51 -6.97 2.59
C SER A 198 -5.03 -6.92 2.82
N LEU A 199 -5.52 -5.87 3.50
CA LEU A 199 -6.96 -5.66 3.72
C LEU A 199 -7.75 -5.51 2.41
N PHE A 200 -7.13 -5.12 1.31
CA PHE A 200 -7.79 -5.03 0.00
C PHE A 200 -7.55 -6.28 -0.85
N VAL A 201 -6.42 -6.98 -0.70
CA VAL A 201 -6.18 -8.26 -1.39
C VAL A 201 -7.27 -9.26 -1.04
N THR A 202 -7.50 -9.47 0.26
CA THR A 202 -8.53 -10.38 0.77
C THR A 202 -9.96 -9.96 0.38
N GLU A 203 -10.21 -8.70 -0.01
CA GLU A 203 -11.54 -8.26 -0.47
C GLU A 203 -11.79 -8.63 -1.94
N ALA A 204 -10.77 -8.63 -2.83
CA ALA A 204 -10.98 -9.15 -4.19
C ALA A 204 -11.19 -10.65 -4.20
N GLU A 205 -10.44 -11.39 -3.38
CA GLU A 205 -10.59 -12.85 -3.31
C GLU A 205 -12.01 -13.20 -2.86
N ALA A 206 -12.52 -12.52 -1.83
CA ALA A 206 -13.89 -12.70 -1.37
C ALA A 206 -14.97 -12.24 -2.37
N GLU A 207 -14.73 -11.17 -3.14
CA GLU A 207 -15.64 -10.74 -4.21
C GLU A 207 -15.63 -11.72 -5.40
N PHE A 208 -14.45 -12.20 -5.79
CA PHE A 208 -14.27 -13.20 -6.85
C PHE A 208 -14.97 -14.52 -6.51
N ASP A 209 -14.78 -15.03 -5.28
CA ASP A 209 -15.44 -16.25 -4.81
C ASP A 209 -16.96 -16.08 -4.76
N ALA A 210 -17.46 -14.91 -4.37
CA ALA A 210 -18.88 -14.61 -4.34
C ALA A 210 -19.49 -14.50 -5.76
N GLU A 211 -18.75 -13.92 -6.70
CA GLU A 211 -19.16 -13.79 -8.10
C GLU A 211 -19.17 -15.15 -8.80
N ALA A 212 -18.13 -15.98 -8.59
CA ALA A 212 -18.07 -17.36 -9.06
C ALA A 212 -19.22 -18.22 -8.50
N ALA A 213 -19.54 -18.08 -7.21
CA ALA A 213 -20.66 -18.78 -6.58
C ALA A 213 -22.03 -18.30 -7.11
N ALA A 214 -22.16 -17.01 -7.46
CA ALA A 214 -23.38 -16.45 -8.04
C ALA A 214 -23.60 -16.91 -9.50
N GLU A 215 -22.52 -17.05 -10.28
CA GLU A 215 -22.57 -17.60 -11.63
C GLU A 215 -22.92 -19.09 -11.64
N GLN A 216 -22.39 -19.89 -10.71
CA GLN A 216 -22.77 -21.31 -10.57
C GLN A 216 -24.26 -21.48 -10.24
N LYS A 217 -24.86 -20.58 -9.45
CA LYS A 217 -26.30 -20.61 -9.15
C LYS A 217 -27.19 -20.23 -10.32
N LYS A 218 -26.70 -19.44 -11.29
CA LYS A 218 -27.43 -19.13 -12.53
C LYS A 218 -27.39 -20.29 -13.55
N GLY A 219 -26.47 -21.25 -13.38
CA GLY A 219 -26.27 -22.38 -14.28
C GLY A 219 -27.10 -23.64 -13.97
N LEU A 220 -27.83 -23.72 -12.84
CA LEU A 220 -28.73 -24.86 -12.59
C LEU A 220 -30.10 -24.60 -13.25
N PRO A 221 -30.51 -25.39 -14.26
CA PRO A 221 -31.92 -25.44 -14.63
C PRO A 221 -32.68 -26.07 -13.46
N GLN A 222 -33.67 -25.34 -12.93
CA GLN A 222 -34.68 -25.93 -12.06
C GLN A 222 -35.46 -26.97 -12.89
N GLY A 223 -35.03 -28.23 -12.83
CA GLY A 223 -35.81 -29.36 -13.30
C GLY A 223 -37.08 -29.44 -12.47
N SER A 224 -38.21 -29.09 -13.09
CA SER A 224 -39.54 -29.29 -12.54
C SER A 224 -39.74 -30.77 -12.20
N LEU A 225 -39.97 -31.09 -10.93
CA LEU A 225 -40.48 -32.40 -10.54
C LEU A 225 -41.82 -32.64 -11.23
N PRO A 226 -42.07 -33.83 -11.80
CA PRO A 226 -43.34 -34.13 -12.45
C PRO A 226 -44.49 -34.06 -11.42
N PRO A 227 -45.67 -33.57 -11.82
CA PRO A 227 -46.80 -33.46 -10.91
C PRO A 227 -47.27 -34.86 -10.47
N PRO A 228 -47.81 -34.99 -9.23
CA PRO A 228 -48.32 -36.26 -8.73
C PRO A 228 -49.54 -36.72 -9.54
N PRO A 229 -49.76 -38.04 -9.67
CA PRO A 229 -50.86 -38.58 -10.45
C PRO A 229 -52.22 -38.21 -9.82
N PRO A 230 -53.28 -38.09 -10.65
CA PRO A 230 -54.60 -37.68 -10.19
C PRO A 230 -55.26 -38.74 -9.29
N PRO A 231 -56.13 -38.33 -8.35
CA PRO A 231 -56.80 -39.24 -7.43
C PRO A 231 -57.75 -40.19 -8.17
N GLN A 232 -57.62 -41.49 -7.93
CA GLN A 232 -58.51 -42.51 -8.46
C GLN A 232 -59.93 -42.34 -7.86
N GLY A 233 -60.88 -42.02 -8.72
CA GLY A 233 -62.30 -41.90 -8.40
C GLY A 233 -62.92 -43.25 -8.04
N LYS A 234 -63.71 -43.22 -6.95
CA LYS A 234 -64.49 -44.29 -6.34
C LYS A 234 -65.20 -45.22 -7.34
N ALA A 235 -64.97 -46.52 -7.21
CA ALA A 235 -65.88 -47.53 -7.75
C ALA A 235 -67.13 -47.63 -6.87
N LYS A 236 -68.29 -47.41 -7.49
CA LYS A 236 -69.62 -47.72 -6.94
C LYS A 236 -69.73 -49.24 -6.76
N ALA A 237 -69.95 -49.71 -5.55
CA ALA A 237 -70.55 -51.02 -5.33
C ALA A 237 -72.06 -50.85 -5.21
N ARG A 238 -72.79 -51.50 -6.12
CA ARG A 238 -74.25 -51.55 -6.20
C ARG A 238 -74.65 -53.01 -6.01
N ARG A 239 -75.07 -53.38 -4.81
CA ARG A 239 -76.21 -54.24 -4.45
C ARG A 239 -76.15 -54.57 -2.97
#